data_AF-A0AAD7RB94-F1
#
_entry.id   AF-A0AAD7RB94-F1
#
_cell.length_a   1.000
_cell.length_b   1.000
_cell.length_c   1.000
_cell.angle_alpha   90.00
_cell.angle_beta   90.00
_cell.angle_gamma   90.00
#
_symmetry.space_group_name_H-M   'P 1'
#
loop_
_entity.id
_entity.type
_entity.pdbx_description
1 polymer ?
#
loop_
_entity_poly.entity_id
_entity_poly.type
_entity_poly.pdbx_seq_one_letter_code
_entity_poly.pdbx_strand_id
1 'polypeptide(L)'
;MLSNHDAGNCRSAELLKNNGGREGPLRRITSTRTNRGHLGQLALRTLPMSSPSRTFRNPPPVAAETRLGFRKILSALGTLAAATMLVKEYRICMPLTVEEYRIGQLYTICKHSHEVSEKGEGVEVVRNETHIDPVHGRGQLTEKRVHLSSKLPGWARAVVPRIFYITEKSWNYYPYTVTEYTCSFLPKFSIHIETKYEDNCGINENIFGMDCDYEVDFLDIAFDDVPDRHNRSCEDPKHFSSVKTGRGPLKEGWRGSSRPVMCSYKQVEVQFEVWGLQTRVEQFVHKVIRDILLVGHRQAFTWLDEWYGMTLEDVRRFESQMHLATNQKLGHYEA
;
A
#
# COMPACT_ATOMS: atom_id res chain seq x y z
N MET A 1 23.20 -9.66 31.92
CA MET A 1 22.21 -10.68 31.51
C MET A 1 21.18 -9.99 30.66
N LEU A 2 21.33 -10.04 29.34
CA LEU A 2 20.36 -9.54 28.36
C LEU A 2 20.24 -10.65 27.32
N SER A 3 19.10 -11.34 27.35
CA SER A 3 18.77 -12.46 26.47
C SER A 3 18.05 -11.95 25.24
N ASN A 4 18.60 -12.32 24.08
CA ASN A 4 17.98 -12.28 22.76
C ASN A 4 16.63 -13.02 22.76
N HIS A 5 15.59 -12.37 22.24
CA HIS A 5 14.39 -13.04 21.72
C HIS A 5 13.84 -12.16 20.59
N ASP A 6 14.19 -12.46 19.33
CA ASP A 6 13.40 -12.11 18.14
C ASP A 6 14.01 -12.66 16.82
N ALA A 7 14.50 -13.91 16.85
CA ALA A 7 14.95 -14.63 15.65
C ALA A 7 14.43 -16.08 15.57
N GLY A 8 13.35 -16.38 16.30
CA GLY A 8 12.91 -17.75 16.55
C GLY A 8 12.06 -18.39 15.45
N ASN A 9 11.38 -17.61 14.59
CA ASN A 9 10.31 -18.17 13.76
C ASN A 9 10.73 -18.64 12.35
N CYS A 10 11.97 -18.40 11.92
CA CYS A 10 12.50 -18.90 10.64
C CYS A 10 13.47 -20.08 10.79
N ARG A 11 13.99 -20.37 11.99
CA ARG A 11 15.03 -21.39 12.18
C ARG A 11 14.50 -22.82 12.37
N SER A 12 13.21 -22.97 12.66
CA SER A 12 12.63 -24.29 12.95
C SER A 12 12.42 -25.18 11.72
N ALA A 13 12.49 -24.63 10.50
CA ALA A 13 12.31 -25.38 9.26
C ALA A 13 13.63 -25.88 8.62
N GLU A 14 14.80 -25.46 9.12
CA GLU A 14 16.08 -25.66 8.44
C GLU A 14 17.05 -26.61 9.18
N LEU A 15 16.69 -27.09 10.38
CA LEU A 15 17.60 -27.83 11.28
C LEU A 15 17.61 -29.37 11.14
N LEU A 16 17.14 -29.93 10.01
CA LEU A 16 17.22 -31.38 9.76
C LEU A 16 18.06 -31.80 8.55
N LYS A 17 18.89 -30.92 7.97
CA LYS A 17 19.81 -31.32 6.91
C LYS A 17 21.24 -30.79 7.13
N ASN A 18 22.14 -31.75 7.32
CA ASN A 18 23.57 -31.74 7.02
C ASN A 18 24.56 -31.07 8.00
N ASN A 19 25.14 -31.93 8.84
CA ASN A 19 26.52 -31.84 9.31
C ASN A 19 27.49 -32.25 8.18
N GLY A 20 28.55 -31.48 7.97
CA GLY A 20 29.68 -31.87 7.12
C GLY A 20 30.53 -30.67 6.71
N GLY A 21 31.49 -30.28 7.56
CA GLY A 21 32.31 -29.07 7.39
C GLY A 21 33.52 -29.18 6.45
N ARG A 22 34.16 -28.03 6.21
CA ARG A 22 35.62 -27.79 6.29
C ARG A 22 35.97 -26.35 5.90
N GLU A 23 37.15 -25.94 6.35
CA GLU A 23 37.64 -24.60 6.69
C GLU A 23 38.32 -23.78 5.56
N GLY A 24 38.16 -22.44 5.63
CA GLY A 24 39.19 -21.36 5.45
C GLY A 24 39.84 -21.07 4.07
N PRO A 25 40.63 -19.96 3.93
CA PRO A 25 40.65 -18.71 4.69
C PRO A 25 40.76 -17.40 3.83
N LEU A 26 40.71 -16.26 4.55
CA LEU A 26 40.81 -14.85 4.12
C LEU A 26 41.99 -14.46 3.22
N ARG A 27 41.79 -13.40 2.42
CA ARG A 27 42.82 -12.38 2.12
C ARG A 27 42.27 -10.95 2.15
N ARG A 28 43.11 -10.06 2.70
CA ARG A 28 42.98 -8.60 2.89
C ARG A 28 43.98 -7.90 1.93
N ILE A 29 43.90 -6.56 1.85
CA ILE A 29 44.93 -5.57 1.42
C ILE A 29 44.76 -5.16 -0.08
N THR A 30 44.75 -3.90 -0.56
CA THR A 30 45.33 -2.60 -0.11
C THR A 30 44.62 -1.40 -0.77
N SER A 31 44.76 -0.24 -0.13
CA SER A 31 44.53 1.12 -0.67
C SER A 31 45.63 1.55 -1.63
N THR A 32 45.33 2.43 -2.59
CA THR A 32 46.25 3.48 -3.05
C THR A 32 45.51 4.76 -3.44
N ARG A 33 46.17 5.87 -3.09
CA ARG A 33 45.78 7.29 -3.22
C ARG A 33 46.61 7.92 -4.35
N THR A 34 46.27 9.17 -4.70
CA THR A 34 46.95 10.14 -5.60
C THR A 34 46.40 10.14 -7.03
N ASN A 35 46.11 11.27 -7.69
CA ASN A 35 46.90 12.50 -7.74
C ASN A 35 46.07 13.78 -8.06
N ARG A 36 46.64 14.94 -7.70
CA ARG A 36 46.15 16.32 -7.97
C ARG A 36 46.59 16.84 -9.34
N GLY A 37 45.87 17.84 -9.86
CA GLY A 37 46.33 18.88 -10.80
C GLY A 37 45.12 19.69 -11.32
N HIS A 38 44.90 20.95 -10.88
CA HIS A 38 45.32 22.21 -11.54
C HIS A 38 44.64 22.42 -12.92
N LEU A 39 44.16 23.59 -13.36
CA LEU A 39 44.06 24.97 -12.88
C LEU A 39 43.26 25.71 -14.00
N GLY A 40 42.46 26.73 -13.72
CA GLY A 40 41.78 27.50 -14.78
C GLY A 40 40.83 28.59 -14.29
N GLN A 41 41.41 29.71 -13.82
CA GLN A 41 40.73 31.01 -13.64
C GLN A 41 41.21 31.98 -14.73
N LEU A 42 40.29 32.72 -15.36
CA LEU A 42 40.47 34.03 -16.00
C LEU A 42 39.05 34.64 -16.14
N ALA A 43 38.64 35.69 -15.42
CA ALA A 43 39.07 37.10 -15.35
C ALA A 43 38.16 38.04 -16.17
N LEU A 44 37.50 38.92 -15.40
CA LEU A 44 36.84 40.21 -15.65
C LEU A 44 36.93 40.89 -17.03
N ARG A 45 35.80 41.53 -17.43
CA ARG A 45 35.78 42.87 -18.02
C ARG A 45 34.61 43.71 -17.47
N THR A 46 34.89 45.00 -17.26
CA THR A 46 34.09 46.01 -16.56
C THR A 46 33.80 47.23 -17.47
N LEU A 47 32.62 47.85 -17.23
CA LEU A 47 32.22 49.27 -17.41
C LEU A 47 31.86 49.81 -18.83
N PRO A 48 31.04 50.89 -18.97
CA PRO A 48 30.69 51.92 -17.97
C PRO A 48 29.22 52.34 -17.81
N MET A 49 29.00 53.13 -16.75
CA MET A 49 27.79 53.88 -16.37
C MET A 49 27.55 55.12 -17.24
N SER A 50 26.29 55.45 -17.50
CA SER A 50 25.84 56.83 -17.73
C SER A 50 24.39 57.00 -17.25
N SER A 51 24.14 58.08 -16.52
CA SER A 51 22.83 58.57 -16.09
C SER A 51 22.47 59.84 -16.88
N PRO A 52 21.17 60.10 -17.08
CA PRO A 52 20.67 61.39 -16.61
C PRO A 52 19.27 61.33 -15.97
N SER A 53 19.05 62.32 -15.11
CA SER A 53 17.87 62.64 -14.33
C SER A 53 16.70 63.22 -15.15
N ARG A 54 15.45 62.85 -14.84
CA ARG A 54 14.28 63.78 -14.78
C ARG A 54 12.94 63.16 -14.32
N THR A 55 12.39 63.80 -13.27
CA THR A 55 10.97 64.13 -13.00
C THR A 55 9.90 63.06 -12.79
N PHE A 56 9.33 63.11 -11.58
CA PHE A 56 8.04 62.54 -11.13
C PHE A 56 6.85 62.93 -12.04
N ARG A 57 6.05 61.94 -12.46
CA ARG A 57 4.61 62.05 -12.73
C ARG A 57 3.90 60.77 -12.30
N ASN A 58 2.78 60.91 -11.59
CA ASN A 58 1.92 59.81 -11.16
C ASN A 58 1.22 59.14 -12.36
N PRO A 59 1.01 57.80 -12.35
CA PRO A 59 0.20 57.11 -13.36
C PRO A 59 -1.32 57.20 -13.06
N PRO A 60 -2.20 57.13 -14.08
CA PRO A 60 -3.65 57.13 -13.91
C PRO A 60 -4.17 55.73 -13.49
N PRO A 61 -5.40 55.63 -12.94
CA PRO A 61 -5.91 54.37 -12.39
C PRO A 61 -6.42 53.45 -13.50
N VAL A 62 -5.87 52.24 -13.61
CA VAL A 62 -6.42 51.16 -14.44
C VAL A 62 -6.82 50.02 -13.53
N ALA A 63 -8.09 49.98 -13.12
CA ALA A 63 -8.66 48.87 -12.36
C ALA A 63 -10.18 48.80 -12.50
N ALA A 64 -10.68 48.22 -13.60
CA ALA A 64 -12.08 47.74 -13.66
C ALA A 64 -12.29 46.62 -14.69
N GLU A 65 -11.59 46.60 -15.83
CA GLU A 65 -11.90 45.65 -16.92
C GLU A 65 -11.27 44.26 -16.77
N THR A 66 -10.21 44.09 -15.98
CA THR A 66 -9.53 42.78 -15.82
C THR A 66 -10.29 41.80 -14.92
N ARG A 67 -11.24 42.28 -14.10
CA ARG A 67 -12.03 41.43 -13.18
C ARG A 67 -13.18 40.69 -13.86
N LEU A 68 -13.69 41.21 -14.99
CA LEU A 68 -14.80 40.57 -15.71
C LEU A 68 -14.32 39.42 -16.60
N GLY A 69 -13.12 39.54 -17.17
CA GLY A 69 -12.46 38.47 -17.93
C GLY A 69 -12.08 37.27 -17.05
N PHE A 70 -11.54 37.53 -15.84
CA PHE A 70 -11.19 36.45 -14.89
C PHE A 70 -12.41 35.69 -14.37
N ARG A 71 -13.54 36.36 -14.14
CA ARG A 71 -14.80 35.69 -13.72
C ARG A 71 -15.41 34.85 -14.83
N LYS A 72 -15.31 35.26 -16.10
CA LYS A 72 -15.73 34.44 -17.25
C LYS A 72 -14.79 33.27 -17.52
N ILE A 73 -13.48 33.42 -17.29
CA ILE A 73 -12.51 32.31 -17.36
C ILE A 73 -12.74 31.31 -16.22
N LEU A 74 -13.01 31.79 -15.00
CA LEU A 74 -13.36 30.94 -13.86
C LEU A 74 -14.72 30.24 -14.04
N SER A 75 -15.71 30.86 -14.69
CA SER A 75 -16.98 30.20 -15.00
C SER A 75 -16.84 29.21 -16.17
N ALA A 76 -15.96 29.47 -17.15
CA ALA A 76 -15.69 28.54 -18.25
C ALA A 76 -14.79 27.37 -17.83
N LEU A 77 -13.92 27.55 -16.83
CA LEU A 77 -13.16 26.48 -16.18
C LEU A 77 -14.00 25.70 -15.16
N GLY A 78 -15.16 26.23 -14.76
CA GLY A 78 -16.05 25.63 -13.76
C GLY A 78 -17.05 24.60 -14.32
N THR A 79 -16.95 24.19 -15.58
CA THR A 79 -17.96 23.28 -16.18
C THR A 79 -17.39 22.12 -17.01
N LEU A 80 -16.07 21.92 -17.13
CA LEU A 80 -15.56 20.73 -17.85
C LEU A 80 -14.16 20.29 -17.41
N ALA A 81 -14.02 20.01 -16.13
CA ALA A 81 -13.11 18.97 -15.67
C ALA A 81 -13.89 18.17 -14.63
N ALA A 82 -14.61 17.13 -15.08
CA ALA A 82 -14.88 16.03 -14.17
C ALA A 82 -13.52 15.70 -13.55
N ALA A 83 -13.41 15.75 -12.21
CA ALA A 83 -12.19 15.34 -11.55
C ALA A 83 -11.87 13.96 -12.11
N THR A 84 -10.78 13.85 -12.89
CA THR A 84 -10.44 12.61 -13.58
C THR A 84 -9.96 11.65 -12.51
N MET A 85 -10.89 10.89 -11.95
CA MET A 85 -10.63 9.86 -10.96
C MET A 85 -9.79 8.77 -11.61
N LEU A 86 -8.65 8.45 -11.02
CA LEU A 86 -7.83 7.35 -11.51
C LEU A 86 -8.42 6.04 -10.97
N VAL A 87 -8.88 5.19 -11.89
CA VAL A 87 -9.46 3.89 -11.56
C VAL A 87 -8.60 2.76 -12.12
N LYS A 88 -8.33 1.76 -11.29
CA LYS A 88 -7.66 0.53 -11.68
C LYS A 88 -8.37 -0.70 -11.11
N GLU A 89 -8.37 -1.78 -11.86
CA GLU A 89 -8.83 -3.09 -11.40
C GLU A 89 -7.61 -3.99 -11.17
N TYR A 90 -7.37 -4.40 -9.93
CA TYR A 90 -6.33 -5.38 -9.60
C TYR A 90 -6.93 -6.79 -9.53
N ARG A 91 -6.35 -7.71 -10.29
CA ARG A 91 -6.75 -9.12 -10.29
C ARG A 91 -5.68 -9.97 -9.64
N ILE A 92 -6.01 -10.58 -8.50
CA ILE A 92 -5.08 -11.42 -7.75
C ILE A 92 -5.61 -12.83 -7.69
N CYS A 93 -4.98 -13.74 -8.45
CA CYS A 93 -5.28 -15.16 -8.36
C CYS A 93 -4.65 -15.74 -7.09
N MET A 94 -5.29 -16.75 -6.49
CA MET A 94 -4.76 -17.52 -5.37
C MET A 94 -5.04 -19.00 -5.60
N PRO A 95 -4.10 -19.91 -5.27
CA PRO A 95 -4.30 -21.37 -5.37
C PRO A 95 -5.15 -21.89 -4.19
N LEU A 96 -6.31 -21.27 -4.00
CA LEU A 96 -7.27 -21.46 -2.92
C LEU A 96 -8.68 -21.48 -3.52
N THR A 97 -9.65 -22.02 -2.78
CA THR A 97 -11.07 -21.73 -3.04
C THR A 97 -11.46 -20.38 -2.44
N VAL A 98 -12.56 -19.80 -2.91
CA VAL A 98 -13.19 -18.62 -2.30
C VAL A 98 -13.47 -18.86 -0.80
N GLU A 99 -14.00 -20.02 -0.42
CA GLU A 99 -14.29 -20.28 1.00
C GLU A 99 -13.03 -20.39 1.87
N GLU A 100 -11.94 -20.98 1.37
CA GLU A 100 -10.66 -20.98 2.08
C GLU A 100 -10.09 -19.56 2.21
N TYR A 101 -10.15 -18.76 1.13
CA TYR A 101 -9.67 -17.38 1.14
C TYR A 101 -10.44 -16.51 2.14
N ARG A 102 -11.74 -16.78 2.36
CA ARG A 102 -12.54 -16.12 3.40
C ARG A 102 -11.87 -16.13 4.77
N ILE A 103 -11.30 -17.28 5.14
CA ILE A 103 -10.61 -17.49 6.41
C ILE A 103 -9.21 -16.91 6.35
N GLY A 104 -8.45 -17.25 5.30
CA GLY A 104 -7.07 -16.84 5.12
C GLY A 104 -6.88 -15.32 5.12
N GLN A 105 -7.77 -14.56 4.47
CA GLN A 105 -7.66 -13.10 4.45
C GLN A 105 -7.80 -12.49 5.85
N LEU A 106 -8.73 -12.99 6.68
CA LEU A 106 -8.97 -12.44 8.01
C LEU A 106 -7.77 -12.71 8.92
N TYR A 107 -7.27 -13.94 8.87
CA TYR A 107 -6.05 -14.32 9.58
C TYR A 107 -4.87 -13.44 9.18
N THR A 108 -4.60 -13.33 7.87
CA THR A 108 -3.46 -12.58 7.34
C THR A 108 -3.55 -11.11 7.65
N ILE A 109 -4.71 -10.47 7.51
CA ILE A 109 -4.89 -9.05 7.84
C ILE A 109 -4.57 -8.80 9.32
N CYS A 110 -5.04 -9.66 10.21
CA CYS A 110 -4.81 -9.51 11.66
C CYS A 110 -3.34 -9.71 12.04
N LYS A 111 -2.73 -10.79 11.54
CA LYS A 111 -1.32 -11.10 11.81
C LYS A 111 -0.40 -10.04 11.21
N HIS A 112 -0.61 -9.67 9.96
CA HIS A 112 0.18 -8.63 9.30
C HIS A 112 0.08 -7.30 10.05
N SER A 113 -1.14 -6.86 10.39
CA SER A 113 -1.36 -5.61 11.13
C SER A 113 -0.56 -5.60 12.44
N HIS A 114 -0.51 -6.73 13.14
CA HIS A 114 0.25 -6.86 14.38
C HIS A 114 1.78 -6.89 14.19
N GLU A 115 2.27 -7.52 13.11
CA GLU A 115 3.70 -7.56 12.78
C GLU A 115 4.24 -6.20 12.36
N VAL A 116 3.43 -5.38 11.67
CA VAL A 116 3.87 -4.07 11.16
C VAL A 116 3.57 -2.89 12.10
N SER A 117 2.91 -3.16 13.23
CA SER A 117 2.60 -2.15 14.24
C SER A 117 3.62 -2.15 15.37
N GLU A 118 4.05 -0.95 15.73
CA GLU A 118 5.02 -0.64 16.79
C GLU A 118 4.51 0.56 17.60
N LYS A 119 5.25 1.00 18.62
CA LYS A 119 4.80 2.10 19.48
C LYS A 119 4.58 3.39 18.66
N GLY A 120 3.34 3.87 18.63
CA GLY A 120 2.94 5.10 17.91
C GLY A 120 2.85 5.01 16.38
N GLU A 121 3.06 3.83 15.77
CA GLU A 121 3.04 3.63 14.31
C GLU A 121 2.37 2.29 13.99
N GLY A 122 1.43 2.25 13.04
CA GLY A 122 0.71 1.04 12.66
C GLY A 122 -0.80 1.17 12.69
N VAL A 123 -1.48 0.06 12.96
CA VAL A 123 -2.93 -0.09 12.80
C VAL A 123 -3.62 -0.10 14.16
N GLU A 124 -4.45 0.90 14.40
CA GLU A 124 -5.35 0.97 15.55
C GLU A 124 -6.74 0.51 15.13
N VAL A 125 -7.28 -0.51 15.79
CA VAL A 125 -8.66 -0.95 15.54
C VAL A 125 -9.59 -0.16 16.45
N VAL A 126 -10.46 0.65 15.84
CA VAL A 126 -11.40 1.53 16.54
C VAL A 126 -12.75 0.84 16.73
N ARG A 127 -13.23 0.14 15.71
CA ARG A 127 -14.54 -0.52 15.70
C ARG A 127 -14.47 -1.85 14.97
N ASN A 128 -15.16 -2.86 15.49
CA ASN A 128 -15.40 -4.14 14.82
C ASN A 128 -16.77 -4.68 15.26
N GLU A 129 -17.79 -4.55 14.42
CA GLU A 129 -19.17 -4.93 14.76
C GLU A 129 -19.93 -5.55 13.59
N THR A 130 -21.00 -6.28 13.90
CA THR A 130 -21.91 -6.79 12.86
C THR A 130 -22.65 -5.63 12.22
N HIS A 131 -22.82 -5.72 10.90
CA HIS A 131 -23.56 -4.74 10.10
C HIS A 131 -24.57 -5.46 9.21
N ILE A 132 -25.70 -4.83 8.91
CA ILE A 132 -26.73 -5.37 8.00
C ILE A 132 -26.95 -4.34 6.91
N ASP A 133 -26.68 -4.74 5.68
CA ASP A 133 -26.92 -3.96 4.49
C ASP A 133 -28.24 -4.39 3.82
N PRO A 134 -29.05 -3.44 3.31
CA PRO A 134 -30.32 -3.76 2.64
C PRO A 134 -30.17 -4.64 1.38
N VAL A 135 -29.02 -4.55 0.70
CA VAL A 135 -28.75 -5.23 -0.58
C VAL A 135 -27.87 -6.47 -0.36
N HIS A 136 -26.81 -6.32 0.43
CA HIS A 136 -25.79 -7.35 0.63
C HIS A 136 -26.00 -8.21 1.88
N GLY A 137 -27.01 -7.88 2.70
CA GLY A 137 -27.39 -8.65 3.88
C GLY A 137 -26.40 -8.52 5.03
N ARG A 138 -26.20 -9.60 5.78
CA ARG A 138 -25.38 -9.59 6.99
C ARG A 138 -23.89 -9.56 6.65
N GLY A 139 -23.18 -8.60 7.24
CA GLY A 139 -21.74 -8.45 7.13
C GLY A 139 -21.08 -8.01 8.43
N GLN A 140 -19.83 -7.55 8.30
CA GLN A 140 -19.03 -7.01 9.39
C GLN A 140 -18.51 -5.63 9.00
N LEU A 141 -18.70 -4.64 9.86
CA LEU A 141 -18.11 -3.32 9.74
C LEU A 141 -16.87 -3.25 10.63
N THR A 142 -15.74 -2.84 10.05
CA THR A 142 -14.53 -2.50 10.79
C THR A 142 -14.10 -1.08 10.49
N GLU A 143 -13.69 -0.34 11.52
CA GLU A 143 -13.04 0.96 11.39
C GLU A 143 -11.66 0.90 12.03
N LYS A 144 -10.64 1.33 11.30
CA LYS A 144 -9.24 1.36 11.75
C LYS A 144 -8.62 2.71 11.45
N ARG A 145 -7.62 3.08 12.27
CA ARG A 145 -6.74 4.23 12.02
C ARG A 145 -5.35 3.73 11.74
N VAL A 146 -4.79 4.13 10.60
CA VAL A 146 -3.44 3.77 10.20
C VAL A 146 -2.52 4.96 10.41
N HIS A 147 -1.64 4.83 11.40
CA HIS A 147 -0.61 5.80 11.78
C HIS A 147 0.66 5.49 10.97
N LEU A 148 1.05 6.40 10.07
CA LEU A 148 2.07 6.14 9.02
C LEU A 148 3.13 7.25 8.92
N SER A 149 3.25 8.11 9.92
CA SER A 149 4.03 9.36 9.85
C SER A 149 5.49 9.12 9.48
N SER A 150 6.12 8.07 10.03
CA SER A 150 7.50 7.68 9.72
C SER A 150 7.66 6.89 8.42
N LYS A 151 6.58 6.28 7.92
CA LYS A 151 6.57 5.40 6.73
C LYS A 151 6.34 6.16 5.41
N LEU A 152 6.01 7.45 5.48
CA LEU A 152 5.84 8.29 4.30
C LEU A 152 7.18 8.59 3.57
N PRO A 153 7.17 8.64 2.22
CA PRO A 153 8.32 9.14 1.46
C PRO A 153 8.72 10.57 1.86
N GLY A 154 9.99 10.92 1.66
CA GLY A 154 10.52 12.23 2.09
C GLY A 154 9.76 13.44 1.52
N TRP A 155 9.29 13.37 0.26
CA TRP A 155 8.50 14.43 -0.34
C TRP A 155 7.10 14.58 0.31
N ALA A 156 6.49 13.48 0.75
CA ALA A 156 5.18 13.50 1.41
C ALA A 156 5.31 14.00 2.85
N ARG A 157 6.36 13.57 3.57
CA ARG A 157 6.67 14.08 4.92
C ARG A 157 6.93 15.58 4.98
N ALA A 158 7.32 16.20 3.87
CA ALA A 158 7.54 17.64 3.81
C ALA A 158 6.24 18.46 3.80
N VAL A 159 5.11 17.85 3.43
CA VAL A 159 3.82 18.55 3.21
C VAL A 159 2.70 18.09 4.14
N VAL A 160 2.84 16.92 4.77
CA VAL A 160 1.86 16.35 5.70
C VAL A 160 2.30 16.62 7.15
N PRO A 161 1.41 17.05 8.07
CA PRO A 161 1.75 17.25 9.47
C PRO A 161 2.23 15.95 10.11
N ARG A 162 2.99 16.06 11.21
CA ARG A 162 3.52 14.88 11.93
C ARG A 162 2.43 14.02 12.56
N ILE A 163 1.27 14.59 12.85
CA ILE A 163 0.14 13.91 13.48
C ILE A 163 -0.99 13.88 12.45
N PHE A 164 -1.02 12.82 11.64
CA PHE A 164 -2.14 12.48 10.77
C PHE A 164 -2.33 10.96 10.78
N TYR A 165 -3.52 10.53 10.44
CA TYR A 165 -3.83 9.11 10.25
C TYR A 165 -4.74 8.95 9.03
N ILE A 166 -4.70 7.75 8.45
CA ILE A 166 -5.68 7.32 7.46
C ILE A 166 -6.76 6.54 8.19
N THR A 167 -8.02 6.93 8.03
CA THR A 167 -9.16 6.15 8.51
C THR A 167 -9.56 5.16 7.43
N GLU A 168 -9.49 3.88 7.74
CA GLU A 168 -10.05 2.77 6.95
C GLU A 168 -11.41 2.40 7.51
N LYS A 169 -12.47 2.46 6.70
CA LYS A 169 -13.77 1.85 7.00
C LYS A 169 -14.01 0.73 6.00
N SER A 170 -14.30 -0.47 6.49
CA SER A 170 -14.51 -1.64 5.65
C SER A 170 -15.79 -2.34 6.02
N TRP A 171 -16.63 -2.61 5.01
CA TRP A 171 -17.84 -3.41 5.09
C TRP A 171 -17.61 -4.74 4.38
N ASN A 172 -17.62 -5.81 5.15
CA ASN A 172 -17.35 -7.16 4.65
C ASN A 172 -18.65 -7.98 4.58
N TYR A 173 -19.16 -8.14 3.36
CA TYR A 173 -20.33 -8.95 2.99
C TYR A 173 -19.91 -10.17 2.17
N TYR A 174 -18.80 -10.81 2.56
CA TYR A 174 -18.13 -11.84 1.77
C TYR A 174 -19.12 -12.78 1.02
N PRO A 175 -19.01 -12.92 -0.32
CA PRO A 175 -17.86 -12.61 -1.18
C PRO A 175 -17.85 -11.21 -1.82
N TYR A 176 -18.49 -10.21 -1.21
CA TYR A 176 -18.36 -8.81 -1.62
C TYR A 176 -17.84 -7.94 -0.46
N THR A 177 -16.93 -7.02 -0.74
CA THR A 177 -16.45 -6.07 0.29
C THR A 177 -16.31 -4.68 -0.28
N VAL A 178 -16.64 -3.69 0.54
CA VAL A 178 -16.42 -2.26 0.27
C VAL A 178 -15.45 -1.72 1.30
N THR A 179 -14.45 -0.94 0.88
CA THR A 179 -13.50 -0.30 1.78
C THR A 179 -13.25 1.13 1.36
N GLU A 180 -13.40 2.05 2.30
CA GLU A 180 -13.17 3.48 2.13
C GLU A 180 -11.98 3.92 2.99
N TYR A 181 -11.08 4.67 2.38
CA TYR A 181 -9.99 5.35 3.08
C TYR A 181 -10.18 6.86 3.00
N THR A 182 -10.04 7.53 4.13
CA THR A 182 -10.01 8.99 4.22
C THR A 182 -8.80 9.44 5.02
N CYS A 183 -8.31 10.65 4.77
CA CYS A 183 -7.17 11.21 5.51
C CYS A 183 -7.63 12.26 6.52
N SER A 184 -7.16 12.17 7.76
CA SER A 184 -7.50 13.12 8.83
C SER A 184 -7.08 14.56 8.53
N PHE A 185 -6.14 14.77 7.61
CA PHE A 185 -5.58 16.08 7.24
C PHE A 185 -5.97 16.54 5.83
N LEU A 186 -6.24 15.61 4.92
CA LEU A 186 -6.51 15.91 3.51
C LEU A 186 -7.99 15.61 3.24
N PRO A 187 -8.91 16.57 3.43
CA PRO A 187 -10.36 16.31 3.34
C PRO A 187 -10.84 15.93 1.94
N LYS A 188 -10.03 16.21 0.91
CA LYS A 188 -10.29 15.86 -0.49
C LYS A 188 -9.50 14.64 -0.98
N PHE A 189 -8.93 13.88 -0.04
CA PHE A 189 -8.28 12.61 -0.33
C PHE A 189 -9.21 11.48 0.06
N SER A 190 -9.54 10.62 -0.91
CA SER A 190 -10.27 9.38 -0.68
C SER A 190 -9.70 8.25 -1.53
N ILE A 191 -9.82 7.05 -1.00
CA ILE A 191 -9.66 5.81 -1.77
C ILE A 191 -10.94 5.00 -1.56
N HIS A 192 -11.57 4.58 -2.64
CA HIS A 192 -12.70 3.65 -2.61
C HIS A 192 -12.26 2.33 -3.23
N ILE A 193 -12.52 1.23 -2.55
CA ILE A 193 -12.16 -0.10 -3.00
C ILE A 193 -13.39 -1.00 -2.94
N GLU A 194 -13.78 -1.55 -4.08
CA GLU A 194 -14.75 -2.63 -4.16
C GLU A 194 -14.03 -3.93 -4.49
N THR A 195 -14.40 -5.01 -3.81
CA THR A 195 -13.83 -6.33 -4.07
C THR A 195 -14.92 -7.38 -4.26
N LYS A 196 -14.74 -8.20 -5.30
CA LYS A 196 -15.49 -9.44 -5.52
C LYS A 196 -14.52 -10.62 -5.56
N TYR A 197 -14.97 -11.78 -5.09
CA TYR A 197 -14.18 -13.01 -5.07
C TYR A 197 -14.92 -14.10 -5.86
N GLU A 198 -14.22 -14.76 -6.79
CA GLU A 198 -14.79 -15.85 -7.58
C GLU A 198 -13.82 -17.02 -7.77
N ASP A 199 -14.35 -18.25 -7.85
CA ASP A 199 -13.58 -19.47 -8.11
C ASP A 199 -13.23 -19.60 -9.61
N ASN A 200 -12.45 -18.65 -10.12
CA ASN A 200 -11.91 -18.64 -11.47
C ASN A 200 -10.49 -18.04 -11.52
N CYS A 201 -9.90 -18.00 -12.72
CA CYS A 201 -8.53 -17.50 -12.93
C CYS A 201 -8.46 -16.03 -13.36
N GLY A 202 -9.38 -15.17 -12.92
CA GLY A 202 -9.36 -13.75 -13.30
C GLY A 202 -9.91 -13.48 -14.70
N ILE A 203 -10.83 -14.33 -15.18
CA ILE A 203 -11.35 -14.31 -16.55
C ILE A 203 -12.58 -13.44 -16.75
N ASN A 204 -13.24 -12.97 -15.68
CA ASN A 204 -14.45 -12.18 -15.83
C ASN A 204 -14.11 -10.76 -16.26
N GLU A 205 -14.70 -10.34 -17.36
CA GLU A 205 -14.62 -8.97 -17.85
C GLU A 205 -15.73 -8.12 -17.21
N ASN A 206 -15.41 -6.87 -16.89
CA ASN A 206 -16.34 -5.89 -16.33
C ASN A 206 -17.21 -6.39 -15.15
N ILE A 207 -16.61 -7.08 -14.19
CA ILE A 207 -17.31 -7.67 -13.04
C ILE A 207 -18.01 -6.61 -12.15
N PHE A 208 -17.59 -5.35 -12.22
CA PHE A 208 -18.15 -4.23 -11.48
C PHE A 208 -19.19 -3.42 -12.26
N GLY A 209 -19.40 -3.71 -13.56
CA GLY A 209 -20.35 -2.97 -14.39
C GLY A 209 -19.95 -1.51 -14.58
N MET A 210 -18.65 -1.26 -14.76
CA MET A 210 -18.09 0.07 -14.98
C MET A 210 -18.40 0.54 -16.40
N ASP A 211 -18.77 1.82 -16.49
CA ASP A 211 -19.03 2.53 -17.76
C ASP A 211 -17.85 3.42 -18.19
N CYS A 212 -16.78 3.49 -17.40
CA CYS A 212 -15.58 4.28 -17.68
C CYS A 212 -14.39 3.41 -18.07
N ASP A 213 -13.38 4.01 -18.70
CA ASP A 213 -12.11 3.34 -18.99
C ASP A 213 -11.32 3.10 -17.68
N TYR A 214 -10.78 1.90 -17.52
CA TYR A 214 -9.93 1.53 -16.40
C TYR A 214 -8.80 0.58 -16.83
N GLU A 215 -7.70 0.62 -16.10
CA GLU A 215 -6.56 -0.27 -16.32
C GLU A 215 -6.72 -1.55 -15.49
N VAL A 216 -6.56 -2.71 -16.12
CA VAL A 216 -6.51 -4.01 -15.42
C VAL A 216 -5.07 -4.41 -15.17
N ASP A 217 -4.71 -4.62 -13.91
CA ASP A 217 -3.38 -5.08 -13.47
C ASP A 217 -3.49 -6.48 -12.82
N PHE A 218 -2.84 -7.47 -13.43
CA PHE A 218 -2.79 -8.83 -12.91
C PHE A 218 -1.57 -8.99 -12.02
N LEU A 219 -1.80 -9.16 -10.72
CA LEU A 219 -0.72 -9.38 -9.75
C LEU A 219 -0.36 -10.86 -9.70
N ASP A 220 0.90 -11.17 -9.95
CA ASP A 220 1.43 -12.52 -9.79
C ASP A 220 2.14 -12.66 -8.43
N ILE A 221 1.46 -13.31 -7.48
CA ILE A 221 1.98 -13.48 -6.11
C ILE A 221 3.36 -14.19 -6.08
N ALA A 222 3.74 -14.97 -7.09
CA ALA A 222 5.02 -15.67 -7.10
C ALA A 222 6.12 -14.91 -7.85
N PHE A 223 5.77 -14.23 -8.95
CA PHE A 223 6.74 -13.72 -9.93
C PHE A 223 6.82 -12.20 -10.04
N ASP A 224 5.87 -11.45 -9.48
CA ASP A 224 6.01 -10.00 -9.40
C ASP A 224 7.04 -9.61 -8.33
N ASP A 225 7.79 -8.54 -8.62
CA ASP A 225 8.73 -7.97 -7.67
C ASP A 225 8.01 -7.38 -6.45
N VAL A 226 8.50 -7.72 -5.27
CA VAL A 226 8.10 -7.08 -4.01
C VAL A 226 9.18 -6.08 -3.57
N PRO A 227 8.82 -4.99 -2.87
CA PRO A 227 9.81 -4.09 -2.30
C PRO A 227 10.77 -4.85 -1.38
N ASP A 228 12.08 -4.58 -1.48
CA ASP A 228 13.14 -5.32 -0.76
C ASP A 228 12.88 -5.49 0.74
N ARG A 229 12.29 -4.47 1.39
CA ARG A 229 11.92 -4.50 2.81
C ARG A 229 10.92 -5.60 3.19
N HIS A 230 10.20 -6.16 2.21
CA HIS A 230 9.23 -7.24 2.35
C HIS A 230 9.72 -8.56 1.74
N ASN A 231 10.95 -8.61 1.21
CA ASN A 231 11.51 -9.81 0.62
C ASN A 231 12.07 -10.73 1.72
N ARG A 232 11.20 -11.58 2.27
CA ARG A 232 11.57 -12.63 3.23
C ARG A 232 11.52 -13.97 2.52
N SER A 233 12.60 -14.75 2.60
CA SER A 233 12.69 -16.07 1.94
C SER A 233 11.62 -17.05 2.41
N CYS A 234 11.21 -16.98 3.68
CA CYS A 234 10.12 -17.79 4.25
C CYS A 234 8.72 -17.38 3.74
N GLU A 235 8.58 -16.18 3.19
CA GLU A 235 7.34 -15.63 2.62
C GLU A 235 7.45 -15.57 1.09
N ASP A 236 8.25 -16.46 0.49
CA ASP A 236 8.35 -16.60 -0.96
C ASP A 236 7.53 -17.79 -1.50
N PRO A 237 6.41 -17.54 -2.22
CA PRO A 237 5.58 -18.60 -2.80
C PRO A 237 6.32 -19.53 -3.75
N LYS A 238 7.45 -19.10 -4.32
CA LYS A 238 8.32 -19.94 -5.16
C LYS A 238 9.04 -21.04 -4.39
N HIS A 239 9.15 -20.89 -3.07
CA HIS A 239 9.87 -21.80 -2.18
C HIS A 239 8.96 -22.44 -1.13
N PHE A 240 7.84 -21.79 -0.81
CA PHE A 240 6.86 -22.31 0.14
C PHE A 240 6.08 -23.51 -0.40
N SER A 241 6.01 -24.58 0.38
CA SER A 241 5.15 -25.75 0.12
C SER A 241 4.42 -26.10 1.41
N SER A 242 3.10 -26.12 1.33
CA SER A 242 2.23 -26.40 2.47
C SER A 242 2.29 -27.88 2.84
N VAL A 243 2.61 -28.15 4.11
CA VAL A 243 2.62 -29.51 4.67
C VAL A 243 1.18 -30.02 4.86
N LYS A 244 0.22 -29.12 5.15
CA LYS A 244 -1.18 -29.52 5.36
C LYS A 244 -1.93 -29.85 4.07
N THR A 245 -1.60 -29.19 2.97
CA THR A 245 -2.38 -29.26 1.72
C THR A 245 -1.60 -29.81 0.53
N GLY A 246 -0.27 -29.84 0.60
CA GLY A 246 0.60 -30.17 -0.52
C GLY A 246 0.68 -29.08 -1.61
N ARG A 247 0.07 -27.90 -1.40
CA ARG A 247 0.09 -26.79 -2.38
C ARG A 247 1.42 -26.05 -2.33
N GLY A 248 1.88 -25.61 -3.51
CA GLY A 248 3.19 -25.00 -3.68
C GLY A 248 4.33 -26.02 -3.69
N PRO A 249 5.54 -25.64 -4.12
CA PRO A 249 5.94 -24.29 -4.54
C PRO A 249 5.30 -23.86 -5.86
N LEU A 250 5.04 -22.56 -5.99
CA LEU A 250 4.46 -22.00 -7.20
C LEU A 250 5.54 -21.86 -8.27
N LYS A 251 5.27 -22.44 -9.44
CA LYS A 251 6.15 -22.38 -10.62
C LYS A 251 5.59 -21.43 -11.68
N GLU A 252 6.40 -21.12 -12.67
CA GLU A 252 5.96 -20.28 -13.79
C GLU A 252 4.71 -20.90 -14.44
N GLY A 253 3.72 -20.07 -14.75
CA GLY A 253 2.43 -20.52 -15.26
C GLY A 253 1.50 -21.18 -14.23
N TRP A 254 1.80 -21.11 -12.93
CA TRP A 254 0.98 -21.75 -11.87
C TRP A 254 -0.51 -21.39 -11.93
N ARG A 255 -0.86 -20.18 -12.37
CA ARG A 255 -2.25 -19.73 -12.52
C ARG A 255 -3.08 -20.65 -13.41
N GLY A 256 -2.48 -21.20 -14.48
CA GLY A 256 -3.15 -22.11 -15.41
C GLY A 256 -3.26 -23.54 -14.87
N SER A 257 -2.27 -24.01 -14.10
CA SER A 257 -2.12 -25.40 -13.68
C SER A 257 -2.60 -25.70 -12.26
N SER A 258 -2.67 -24.69 -11.39
CA SER A 258 -3.06 -24.86 -9.98
C SER A 258 -4.56 -25.06 -9.84
N ARG A 259 -4.97 -26.05 -9.05
CA ARG A 259 -6.36 -26.28 -8.64
C ARG A 259 -6.39 -26.67 -7.16
N PRO A 260 -7.29 -26.12 -6.33
CA PRO A 260 -8.28 -25.08 -6.65
C PRO A 260 -7.62 -23.72 -6.98
N VAL A 261 -8.40 -22.81 -7.57
CA VAL A 261 -7.97 -21.44 -7.88
C VAL A 261 -9.17 -20.49 -7.79
N MET A 262 -8.93 -19.35 -7.15
CA MET A 262 -9.86 -18.23 -7.07
C MET A 262 -9.18 -16.94 -7.54
N CYS A 263 -9.97 -15.92 -7.83
CA CYS A 263 -9.49 -14.58 -8.13
C CYS A 263 -10.20 -13.53 -7.26
N SER A 264 -9.40 -12.65 -6.65
CA SER A 264 -9.86 -11.42 -6.02
C SER A 264 -9.78 -10.31 -7.05
N TYR A 265 -10.94 -9.76 -7.41
CA TYR A 265 -11.07 -8.61 -8.29
C TYR A 265 -11.22 -7.38 -7.41
N LYS A 266 -10.32 -6.40 -7.52
CA LYS A 266 -10.32 -5.18 -6.69
C LYS A 266 -10.36 -3.94 -7.57
N GLN A 267 -11.53 -3.33 -7.70
CA GLN A 267 -11.64 -2.00 -8.28
C GLN A 267 -11.19 -0.99 -7.23
N VAL A 268 -10.23 -0.16 -7.60
CA VAL A 268 -9.62 0.85 -6.74
C VAL A 268 -9.74 2.19 -7.42
N GLU A 269 -10.39 3.11 -6.72
CA GLU A 269 -10.58 4.48 -7.14
C GLU A 269 -9.83 5.39 -6.19
N VAL A 270 -8.94 6.23 -6.72
CA VAL A 270 -8.20 7.20 -5.91
C VAL A 270 -8.58 8.61 -6.36
N GLN A 271 -9.02 9.43 -5.41
CA GLN A 271 -9.35 10.83 -5.64
C GLN A 271 -8.42 11.72 -4.82
N PHE A 272 -7.73 12.63 -5.50
CA PHE A 272 -6.91 13.65 -4.84
C PHE A 272 -7.00 15.02 -5.53
N GLU A 273 -7.92 15.87 -5.08
CA GLU A 273 -8.18 17.16 -5.71
C GLU A 273 -7.28 18.30 -5.18
N VAL A 274 -5.97 18.18 -5.38
CA VAL A 274 -5.02 19.25 -5.09
C VAL A 274 -4.29 19.68 -6.37
N TRP A 275 -4.47 20.96 -6.72
CA TRP A 275 -3.89 21.54 -7.93
C TRP A 275 -2.37 21.35 -7.98
N GLY A 276 -1.88 20.84 -9.11
CA GLY A 276 -0.46 20.58 -9.35
C GLY A 276 0.11 19.31 -8.69
N LEU A 277 -0.67 18.58 -7.89
CA LEU A 277 -0.22 17.35 -7.21
C LEU A 277 -1.10 16.12 -7.49
N GLN A 278 -2.32 16.30 -8.01
CA GLN A 278 -3.30 15.25 -8.30
C GLN A 278 -2.68 13.97 -8.89
N THR A 279 -2.24 14.02 -10.14
CA THR A 279 -1.72 12.85 -10.87
C THR A 279 -0.56 12.17 -10.15
N ARG A 280 0.36 12.95 -9.59
CA ARG A 280 1.54 12.41 -8.89
C ARG A 280 1.15 11.64 -7.64
N VAL A 281 0.19 12.14 -6.87
CA VAL A 281 -0.28 11.50 -5.63
C VAL A 281 -1.15 10.29 -5.95
N GLU A 282 -2.08 10.39 -6.89
CA GLU A 282 -2.93 9.27 -7.31
C GLU A 282 -2.09 8.09 -7.81
N GLN A 283 -1.11 8.35 -8.70
CA GLN A 283 -0.18 7.31 -9.17
C GLN A 283 0.66 6.71 -8.03
N PHE A 284 1.14 7.54 -7.10
CA PHE A 284 1.89 7.07 -5.95
C PHE A 284 1.03 6.15 -5.05
N VAL A 285 -0.22 6.53 -4.80
CA VAL A 285 -1.15 5.76 -3.97
C VAL A 285 -1.49 4.42 -4.64
N HIS A 286 -1.76 4.40 -5.94
CA HIS A 286 -1.95 3.14 -6.68
C HIS A 286 -0.74 2.23 -6.60
N LYS A 287 0.49 2.78 -6.68
CA LYS A 287 1.70 2.00 -6.49
C LYS A 287 1.76 1.39 -5.08
N VAL A 288 1.46 2.17 -4.05
CA VAL A 288 1.43 1.69 -2.66
C VAL A 288 0.36 0.61 -2.47
N ILE A 289 -0.84 0.80 -3.01
CA ILE A 289 -1.93 -0.19 -2.95
C ILE A 289 -1.50 -1.48 -3.63
N ARG A 290 -0.93 -1.40 -4.84
CA ARG A 290 -0.40 -2.58 -5.55
C ARG A 290 0.60 -3.36 -4.70
N ASP A 291 1.57 -2.67 -4.09
CA ASP A 291 2.59 -3.30 -3.23
C ASP A 291 1.94 -3.98 -2.02
N ILE A 292 0.98 -3.33 -1.35
CA ILE A 292 0.26 -3.89 -0.19
C ILE A 292 -0.55 -5.12 -0.60
N LEU A 293 -1.28 -5.05 -1.72
CA LEU A 293 -2.05 -6.16 -2.25
C LEU A 293 -1.13 -7.35 -2.53
N LEU A 294 -0.02 -7.13 -3.23
CA LEU A 294 0.92 -8.20 -3.56
C LEU A 294 1.50 -8.86 -2.30
N VAL A 295 2.01 -8.07 -1.35
CA VAL A 295 2.60 -8.58 -0.10
C VAL A 295 1.57 -9.32 0.74
N GLY A 296 0.36 -8.77 0.92
CA GLY A 296 -0.69 -9.41 1.71
C GLY A 296 -1.13 -10.76 1.12
N HIS A 297 -1.25 -10.86 -0.21
CA HIS A 297 -1.64 -12.13 -0.84
C HIS A 297 -0.51 -13.16 -0.83
N ARG A 298 0.75 -12.74 -0.96
CA ARG A 298 1.91 -13.62 -0.74
C ARG A 298 1.87 -14.24 0.64
N GLN A 299 1.68 -13.41 1.67
CA GLN A 299 1.59 -13.86 3.06
C GLN A 299 0.38 -14.76 3.30
N ALA A 300 -0.78 -14.47 2.70
CA ALA A 300 -1.94 -15.36 2.79
C ALA A 300 -1.63 -16.77 2.27
N PHE A 301 -0.85 -16.90 1.19
CA PHE A 301 -0.42 -18.20 0.69
C PHE A 301 0.69 -18.83 1.54
N THR A 302 1.71 -18.08 1.94
CA THR A 302 2.85 -18.65 2.70
C THR A 302 2.53 -18.91 4.16
N TRP A 303 1.46 -18.34 4.70
CA TRP A 303 0.91 -18.68 6.02
C TRP A 303 -0.22 -19.70 5.93
N LEU A 304 -0.44 -20.34 4.78
CA LEU A 304 -1.50 -21.33 4.56
C LEU A 304 -1.56 -22.37 5.67
N ASP A 305 -0.41 -22.93 6.06
CA ASP A 305 -0.38 -23.96 7.10
C ASP A 305 -0.80 -23.45 8.50
N GLU A 306 -0.79 -22.14 8.74
CA GLU A 306 -1.18 -21.55 10.02
C GLU A 306 -2.70 -21.44 10.15
N TRP A 307 -3.39 -21.03 9.09
CA TRP A 307 -4.83 -20.78 9.11
C TRP A 307 -5.66 -21.91 8.48
N TYR A 308 -5.06 -22.79 7.67
CA TYR A 308 -5.78 -23.89 7.04
C TYR A 308 -6.35 -24.85 8.10
N GLY A 309 -7.66 -25.07 8.01
CA GLY A 309 -8.45 -25.85 8.96
C GLY A 309 -9.12 -25.03 10.05
N MET A 310 -8.89 -23.72 10.15
CA MET A 310 -9.67 -22.85 11.04
C MET A 310 -11.11 -22.74 10.56
N THR A 311 -12.06 -22.76 11.50
CA THR A 311 -13.43 -22.35 11.22
C THR A 311 -13.55 -20.83 11.17
N LEU A 312 -14.69 -20.33 10.66
CA LEU A 312 -14.99 -18.89 10.74
C LEU A 312 -15.02 -18.39 12.19
N GLU A 313 -15.44 -19.21 13.15
CA GLU A 313 -15.42 -18.84 14.56
C GLU A 313 -13.98 -18.72 15.09
N ASP A 314 -13.11 -19.68 14.75
CA ASP A 314 -11.71 -19.68 15.19
C ASP A 314 -10.98 -18.43 14.70
N VAL A 315 -11.14 -18.08 13.42
CA VAL A 315 -10.47 -16.89 12.88
C VAL A 315 -11.05 -15.59 13.44
N ARG A 316 -12.33 -15.56 13.83
CA ARG A 316 -12.93 -14.40 14.53
C ARG A 316 -12.41 -14.26 15.96
N ARG A 317 -12.18 -15.37 16.65
CA ARG A 317 -11.53 -15.38 17.96
C ARG A 317 -10.08 -14.89 17.84
N PHE A 318 -9.34 -15.37 16.84
CA PHE A 318 -7.99 -14.91 16.52
C PHE A 318 -7.98 -13.40 16.21
N GLU A 319 -8.86 -12.93 15.32
CA GLU A 319 -9.02 -11.51 14.98
C GLU A 319 -9.21 -10.65 16.23
N SER A 320 -10.12 -11.04 17.12
CA SER A 320 -10.39 -10.31 18.36
C SER A 320 -9.16 -10.21 19.28
N GLN A 321 -8.42 -11.32 19.45
CA GLN A 321 -7.20 -11.35 20.25
C GLN A 321 -6.10 -10.48 19.64
N MET A 322 -5.90 -10.57 18.32
CA MET A 322 -4.89 -9.82 17.60
C MET A 322 -5.19 -8.33 17.59
N HIS A 323 -6.44 -7.92 17.46
CA HIS A 323 -6.84 -6.51 17.55
C HIS A 323 -6.47 -5.92 18.91
N LEU A 324 -6.78 -6.62 20.00
CA LEU A 324 -6.42 -6.19 21.36
C LEU A 324 -4.89 -6.09 21.51
N ALA A 325 -4.16 -7.13 21.11
CA ALA A 325 -2.69 -7.15 21.21
C ALA A 325 -2.03 -6.05 20.35
N THR A 326 -2.59 -5.75 19.18
CA THR A 326 -2.09 -4.69 18.29
C THR A 326 -2.34 -3.31 18.88
N ASN A 327 -3.55 -3.05 19.40
CA ASN A 327 -3.86 -1.80 20.07
C ASN A 327 -2.98 -1.57 21.31
N GLN A 328 -2.68 -2.64 22.08
CA GLN A 328 -1.74 -2.56 23.20
C GLN A 328 -0.31 -2.20 22.77
N LYS A 329 0.17 -2.74 21.63
CA LYS A 329 1.50 -2.43 21.08
C LYS A 329 1.68 -0.96 20.72
N LEU A 330 0.63 -0.31 20.21
CA LEU A 330 0.68 1.11 19.87
C LEU A 330 0.97 1.99 21.11
N GLY A 331 0.67 1.47 22.31
CA GLY A 331 0.74 2.18 23.57
C GLY A 331 -0.47 3.07 23.72
N HIS A 332 -1.15 2.97 24.87
CA HIS A 332 -2.21 3.92 25.20
C HIS A 332 -1.64 5.35 25.09
N TYR A 333 -2.23 6.19 24.23
CA TYR A 333 -2.40 7.59 24.59
C TYR A 333 -3.36 7.56 25.78
N GLU A 334 -2.83 7.44 27.00
CA GLU A 334 -3.58 7.92 28.15
C GLU A 334 -3.89 9.39 27.85
N ALA A 335 -5.19 9.66 27.68
CA ALA A 335 -5.72 10.97 27.34
C ALA A 335 -5.42 11.99 28.44
#